data_AF-A0AAD9RKD1-F1
#
_entry.id   AF-A0AAD9RKD1-F1
#
_cell.length_a   1.000
_cell.length_b   1.000
_cell.length_c   1.000
_cell.angle_alpha   90.00
_cell.angle_beta   90.00
_cell.angle_gamma   90.00
#
_symmetry.space_group_name_H-M   'P 1'
#
loop_
_entity.id
_entity.type
_entity.pdbx_description
1 polymer ?
#
loop_
_entity_poly.entity_id
_entity_poly.type
_entity_poly.pdbx_seq_one_letter_code
_entity_poly.pdbx_strand_id
1 'polypeptide(L)'
;MLTIILTCLTFVPASLLLGVNTAVNILTGTETQKFNILIDAAKIVIKTTLLGTWMGAIVIPLDWDRPWQVWPIPCVTGALLGYMIAHFIILFKTLPALKQSKKF
;
A
#
# COMPACT_ATOMS: atom_id res chain seq x y z
N MET A 1 -12.33 -12.09 3.77
CA MET A 1 -11.64 -11.87 2.48
C MET A 1 -10.86 -10.55 2.45
N LEU A 2 -11.52 -9.38 2.56
CA LEU A 2 -10.83 -8.07 2.48
C LEU A 2 -9.68 -7.91 3.49
N THR A 3 -9.91 -8.21 4.77
CA THR A 3 -8.88 -8.10 5.82
C THR A 3 -7.64 -8.95 5.54
N ILE A 4 -7.83 -10.14 4.97
CA ILE A 4 -6.72 -11.04 4.59
C ILE A 4 -5.89 -10.40 3.47
N ILE A 5 -6.55 -9.79 2.48
CA ILE A 5 -5.86 -9.11 1.38
C ILE A 5 -5.13 -7.87 1.90
N LEU A 6 -5.75 -7.06 2.74
CA LEU A 6 -5.11 -5.89 3.33
C LEU A 6 -3.88 -6.27 4.15
N THR A 7 -3.98 -7.27 5.02
CA THR A 7 -2.84 -7.74 5.82
C THR A 7 -1.71 -8.30 4.94
N CYS A 8 -2.05 -9.05 3.90
CA CYS A 8 -1.08 -9.57 2.93
C CYS A 8 -0.38 -8.47 2.12
N LEU A 9 -1.09 -7.41 1.73
CA LEU A 9 -0.52 -6.30 0.95
C LEU A 9 0.23 -5.26 1.79
N THR A 10 -0.07 -5.16 3.09
CA THR A 10 0.48 -4.09 3.95
C THR A 10 1.39 -4.64 5.05
N PHE A 11 0.83 -5.39 6.00
CA PHE A 11 1.55 -5.83 7.20
C PHE A 11 2.58 -6.91 6.91
N VAL A 12 2.26 -7.91 6.08
CA VAL A 12 3.18 -9.00 5.75
C VAL A 12 4.48 -8.48 5.12
N PRO A 13 4.47 -7.71 4.02
CA PRO A 13 5.70 -7.19 3.43
C PRO A 13 6.44 -6.22 4.36
N ALA A 14 5.72 -5.36 5.11
CA ALA A 14 6.34 -4.45 6.05
C ALA A 14 7.07 -5.20 7.18
N SER A 15 6.44 -6.24 7.74
CA SER A 15 7.03 -7.06 8.82
C SER A 15 8.24 -7.86 8.35
N LEU A 16 8.22 -8.38 7.12
CA LEU A 16 9.34 -9.12 6.53
C LEU A 16 10.55 -8.21 6.25
N LEU A 17 10.32 -6.97 5.83
CA LEU A 17 11.40 -6.05 5.45
C LEU A 17 11.97 -5.22 6.61
N LEU A 18 11.12 -4.81 7.55
CA LEU A 18 11.46 -3.85 8.61
C LEU A 18 11.40 -4.44 10.02
N GLY A 19 10.95 -5.69 10.15
CA GLY A 19 10.65 -6.34 11.42
C GLY A 19 9.25 -6.01 11.94
N VAL A 20 8.73 -6.90 12.79
CA VAL A 20 7.34 -6.84 13.31
C VAL A 20 7.08 -5.56 14.11
N ASN A 21 7.98 -5.18 15.03
CA ASN A 21 7.79 -4.02 15.90
C ASN A 21 7.68 -2.71 15.09
N THR A 22 8.56 -2.54 14.10
CA THR A 22 8.55 -1.39 13.20
C THR A 22 7.30 -1.39 12.33
N ALA A 23 6.90 -2.55 11.78
CA ALA A 23 5.69 -2.65 10.97
C ALA A 23 4.44 -2.24 11.75
N VAL A 24 4.31 -2.69 13.00
CA VAL A 24 3.21 -2.28 13.89
C VAL A 24 3.24 -0.77 14.13
N ASN A 25 4.39 -0.21 14.49
CA ASN A 25 4.54 1.23 14.72
C ASN A 25 4.15 2.08 13.50
N ILE A 26 4.51 1.64 12.29
CA ILE A 26 4.14 2.32 11.04
C ILE A 26 2.63 2.30 10.83
N LEU A 27 1.99 1.16 11.10
CA LEU A 27 0.54 0.99 10.98
C LEU A 27 -0.23 1.80 12.03
N THR A 28 0.25 1.86 13.26
CA THR A 28 -0.37 2.64 14.35
C THR A 28 -0.04 4.13 14.29
N GLY A 29 0.87 4.54 13.39
CA GLY A 29 1.27 5.94 13.25
C GLY A 29 2.15 6.47 14.39
N THR A 30 2.67 5.59 15.24
CA THR A 30 3.48 5.93 16.43
C THR A 30 4.99 5.99 16.14
N GLU A 31 5.38 5.95 14.87
CA GLU A 31 6.77 5.91 14.41
C GLU A 31 7.59 7.15 14.80
N THR A 32 8.71 6.91 15.49
CA THR A 32 9.70 7.93 15.87
C THR A 32 11.01 7.84 15.07
N GLN A 33 11.04 7.05 13.98
CA GLN A 33 12.29 6.68 13.29
C GLN A 33 12.80 7.73 12.28
N LYS A 34 14.14 7.81 12.14
CA LYS A 34 14.87 8.63 11.15
C LYS A 34 14.58 8.19 9.70
N PHE A 35 14.77 9.09 8.74
CA PHE A 35 14.56 8.89 7.30
C PHE A 35 15.28 7.63 6.79
N ASN A 36 14.52 6.62 6.37
CA ASN A 36 15.02 5.38 5.75
C ASN A 36 14.18 5.10 4.51
N ILE A 37 14.84 4.85 3.37
CA ILE A 37 14.21 4.59 2.07
C ILE A 37 13.18 3.45 2.16
N LEU A 38 13.47 2.40 2.94
CA LEU A 38 12.55 1.27 3.10
C LEU A 38 11.33 1.62 3.95
N ILE A 39 11.51 2.41 5.01
CA ILE A 39 10.40 2.88 5.86
C ILE A 39 9.48 3.80 5.05
N ASP A 40 10.06 4.69 4.27
CA ASP A 40 9.32 5.58 3.35
C ASP A 40 8.52 4.77 2.32
N ALA A 41 9.15 3.77 1.70
CA ALA A 41 8.49 2.88 0.75
C ALA A 41 7.30 2.13 1.41
N ALA A 42 7.51 1.54 2.58
CA ALA A 42 6.45 0.86 3.32
C ALA A 42 5.28 1.81 3.67
N LYS A 43 5.57 3.04 4.10
CA LYS A 43 4.55 4.06 4.36
C LYS A 43 3.74 4.41 3.11
N ILE A 44 4.40 4.55 1.95
CA ILE A 44 3.74 4.81 0.67
C ILE A 44 2.80 3.66 0.33
N VAL A 45 3.27 2.40 0.41
CA VAL A 45 2.46 1.19 0.16
C VAL A 45 1.22 1.14 1.05
N ILE A 46 1.39 1.31 2.37
CA ILE A 46 0.29 1.21 3.33
C ILE A 46 -0.77 2.28 3.04
N LYS A 47 -0.35 3.55 2.92
CA LYS A 47 -1.28 4.67 2.73
C LYS A 47 -2.05 4.58 1.41
N THR A 48 -1.36 4.29 0.31
CA THR A 48 -1.99 4.20 -1.02
C THR A 48 -2.91 2.99 -1.15
N THR A 49 -2.55 1.85 -0.57
CA THR A 49 -3.40 0.65 -0.53
C THR A 49 -4.68 0.92 0.25
N LEU A 50 -4.59 1.53 1.44
CA LEU A 50 -5.75 1.86 2.27
C LEU A 50 -6.64 2.93 1.60
N LEU A 51 -6.05 3.97 1.00
CA LEU A 51 -6.80 4.97 0.24
C LEU A 51 -7.51 4.35 -0.96
N GLY A 52 -6.85 3.50 -1.73
CA GLY A 52 -7.46 2.78 -2.85
C GLY A 52 -8.62 1.90 -2.41
N THR A 53 -8.46 1.19 -1.29
CA THR A 53 -9.52 0.37 -0.68
C THR A 53 -10.74 1.21 -0.30
N TRP A 54 -10.49 2.35 0.35
CA TRP A 54 -11.53 3.29 0.78
C TRP A 54 -12.26 3.90 -0.43
N MET A 55 -11.53 4.32 -1.46
CA MET A 55 -12.12 4.80 -2.71
C MET A 55 -12.94 3.72 -3.42
N GLY A 56 -12.50 2.47 -3.37
CA GLY A 56 -13.26 1.32 -3.87
C GLY A 56 -14.62 1.16 -3.18
N ALA A 57 -14.82 1.65 -1.96
CA ALA A 57 -16.12 1.59 -1.31
C ALA A 57 -17.15 2.56 -1.91
N ILE A 58 -16.69 3.62 -2.59
CA ILE A 58 -17.56 4.68 -3.15
C ILE A 58 -18.51 4.13 -4.21
N VAL A 59 -18.11 3.10 -4.96
CA VAL A 59 -18.94 2.53 -6.03
C VAL A 59 -20.03 1.61 -5.52
N ILE A 60 -20.00 1.17 -4.26
CA ILE A 60 -21.03 0.29 -3.68
C ILE A 60 -22.42 0.96 -3.64
N PRO A 61 -22.60 2.19 -3.11
CA PRO A 61 -23.90 2.84 -3.06
C PRO A 61 -24.47 3.30 -4.41
N LEU A 62 -23.69 3.24 -5.50
CA LEU A 62 -24.13 3.66 -6.84
C LEU A 62 -25.09 2.64 -7.52
N ASP A 63 -25.28 1.49 -6.88
CA ASP A 63 -26.10 0.31 -7.26
C ASP A 63 -26.39 0.15 -8.76
N TRP A 64 -25.38 -0.23 -9.54
CA TRP A 64 -25.53 -0.53 -10.97
C TRP A 64 -25.97 -1.99 -11.22
N ASP A 65 -26.39 -2.73 -10.18
CA ASP A 65 -26.75 -4.16 -10.23
C ASP A 65 -25.70 -5.04 -10.92
N ARG A 66 -24.40 -4.69 -10.78
CA ARG A 66 -23.31 -5.46 -11.39
C ARG A 66 -22.67 -6.41 -10.38
N PRO A 67 -22.33 -7.65 -10.79
CA PRO A 67 -21.72 -8.62 -9.87
C PRO A 67 -20.38 -8.17 -9.30
N TRP A 68 -19.64 -7.29 -9.99
CA TRP A 68 -18.38 -6.74 -9.51
C TRP A 68 -18.54 -5.71 -8.39
N GLN A 69 -19.75 -5.18 -8.19
CA GLN A 69 -20.05 -4.14 -7.21
C GLN A 69 -20.34 -4.71 -5.81
N VAL A 70 -20.60 -6.01 -5.72
CA VAL A 70 -20.93 -6.71 -4.47
C VAL A 70 -19.76 -6.60 -3.49
N TRP A 71 -20.05 -6.23 -2.24
CA TRP A 71 -19.04 -6.19 -1.19
C TRP A 71 -18.38 -7.57 -0.99
N PRO A 72 -17.04 -7.68 -0.87
CA PRO A 72 -16.04 -6.62 -0.81
C PRO A 72 -15.25 -6.43 -2.13
N ILE A 73 -15.78 -6.85 -3.28
CA ILE A 73 -15.05 -6.89 -4.54
C ILE A 73 -14.49 -5.51 -4.93
N PRO A 74 -15.27 -4.40 -4.90
CA PRO A 74 -14.76 -3.07 -5.22
C PRO A 74 -13.63 -2.59 -4.31
N CYS A 75 -13.68 -2.95 -3.04
CA CYS A 75 -12.63 -2.58 -2.09
C CYS A 75 -11.35 -3.38 -2.31
N VAL A 76 -11.48 -4.65 -2.69
CA VAL A 76 -10.32 -5.46 -3.06
C VAL A 76 -9.66 -4.96 -4.33
N THR A 77 -10.45 -4.62 -5.36
CA THR A 77 -9.89 -4.04 -6.60
C THR A 77 -9.24 -2.69 -6.32
N GLY A 78 -9.85 -1.85 -5.50
CA GLY A 78 -9.27 -0.60 -5.00
C GLY A 78 -7.95 -0.82 -4.23
N ALA A 79 -7.87 -1.82 -3.36
CA ALA A 79 -6.66 -2.17 -2.63
C ALA A 79 -5.52 -2.56 -3.58
N LEU A 80 -5.80 -3.44 -4.55
CA LEU A 80 -4.82 -3.90 -5.53
C LEU A 80 -4.33 -2.76 -6.43
N LEU A 81 -5.23 -1.88 -6.88
CA LEU A 81 -4.87 -0.70 -7.66
C LEU A 81 -4.01 0.29 -6.85
N GLY A 82 -4.40 0.56 -5.60
CA GLY A 82 -3.62 1.38 -4.68
C GLY A 82 -2.21 0.82 -4.45
N TYR A 83 -2.11 -0.48 -4.22
CA TYR A 83 -0.83 -1.19 -4.07
C TYR A 83 0.03 -1.09 -5.33
N MET A 84 -0.56 -1.26 -6.52
CA MET A 84 0.15 -1.12 -7.80
C MET A 84 0.69 0.31 -7.98
N ILE A 85 -0.14 1.32 -7.74
CA ILE A 85 0.25 2.74 -7.82
C ILE A 85 1.41 3.04 -6.86
N ALA A 86 1.39 2.47 -5.66
CA ALA A 86 2.48 2.60 -4.70
C ALA A 86 3.83 2.17 -5.28
N HIS A 87 3.85 1.01 -5.93
CA HIS A 87 5.06 0.44 -6.53
C HIS A 87 5.57 1.30 -7.68
N PHE A 88 4.67 1.86 -8.50
CA PHE A 88 5.06 2.83 -9.51
C PHE A 88 5.67 4.10 -8.89
N ILE A 89 5.06 4.67 -7.84
CA ILE A 89 5.62 5.84 -7.15
C ILE A 89 7.01 5.54 -6.60
N ILE A 90 7.20 4.39 -5.95
CA ILE A 90 8.48 3.96 -5.40
C ILE A 90 9.51 3.76 -6.52
N LEU A 91 9.13 3.13 -7.62
CA LEU A 91 9.99 2.93 -8.78
C LEU A 91 10.48 4.29 -9.32
N PHE A 92 9.57 5.23 -9.58
CA PHE A 92 9.95 6.56 -10.06
C PHE A 92 10.83 7.33 -9.07
N LYS A 93 10.60 7.16 -7.76
CA LYS A 93 11.43 7.80 -6.72
C LYS A 93 12.83 7.18 -6.61
N THR A 94 12.98 5.88 -6.92
CA THR A 94 14.26 5.15 -6.78
C THR A 94 15.08 5.07 -8.07
N LEU A 95 14.45 5.21 -9.25
CA LEU A 95 15.13 5.25 -10.55
C LEU A 95 16.28 6.28 -10.65
N PRO A 96 16.14 7.53 -10.15
CA PRO A 96 17.23 8.50 -10.18
C PRO A 96 18.44 8.07 -9.34
N ALA A 97 18.20 7.41 -8.20
CA ALA A 97 19.26 6.93 -7.32
C ALA A 97 20.08 5.81 -7.98
N LEU A 98 19.42 4.89 -8.69
CA LEU A 98 20.09 3.84 -9.48
C LEU A 98 20.94 4.43 -10.62
N LYS A 99 20.46 5.50 -11.27
CA LYS A 99 21.19 6.16 -12.36
C LYS A 99 22.46 6.86 -11.87
N GLN A 100 22.48 7.36 -10.64
CA GLN A 100 23.67 7.97 -10.03
C GLN A 100 24.71 6.93 -9.61
N SER A 101 24.30 5.75 -9.13
CA SER A 101 25.20 4.65 -8.78
C SER A 101 26.03 4.12 -9.96
N LYS A 102 25.48 4.12 -11.18
CA LYS A 102 26.19 3.63 -12.38
C LYS A 102 27.15 4.65 -13.01
N LYS A 103 27.23 5.88 -12.48
CA LYS A 103 28.10 6.94 -13.00
C LYS A 103 29.47 7.03 -12.32
N PHE A 104 29.78 6.11 -11.40
CA PHE A 104 31.07 5.97 -10.74
C PHE A 104 31.76 4.70 -11.23
#